data_AF-A0A6L5XHJ5-F1
#
_entry.id   AF-A0A6L5XHJ5-F1
#
_cell.length_a   1.000
_cell.length_b   1.000
_cell.length_c   1.000
_cell.angle_alpha   90.00
_cell.angle_beta   90.00
_cell.angle_gamma   90.00
#
_symmetry.space_group_name_H-M   'P 1'
#
loop_
_entity.id
_entity.type
_entity.pdbx_description
1 polymer ?
#
loop_
_entity_poly.entity_id
_entity_poly.type
_entity_poly.pdbx_seq_one_letter_code
_entity_poly.pdbx_strand_id
1 'polypeptide(L)'
;MRCFLLLCWLLGCAPGMVHALPSVPDAPAEDALNLYCLRLSYPAVSALERDGDGAQWLVLADGRRVLYSRGRAELQADPWNVDVRTSMADLYPLEPERPATPSGVAPGRRRSYALLAALYGADAGEVGRGLHTALLLGQPVRMAKAAALALRKVEPLLAEAVREEPGLRGLLKSDGGFLWRRVAGEQRLSPHAYGVALDLSARRAPYWRWSRLRPHPMQQSYPPAIVTAFESQGFIWGGKWHEYDLMHFEYRPELICKARILRGLEKMNAAGFETGGATGEMEPRP
;
A
#
# COMPACT_ATOMS: atom_id res chain seq x y z
N MET A 1 5.76 -45.71 -61.90
CA MET A 1 5.31 -44.29 -61.94
C MET A 1 5.38 -43.73 -60.54
N ARG A 2 6.01 -42.55 -60.40
CA ARG A 2 6.38 -41.89 -59.15
C ARG A 2 5.15 -41.33 -58.42
N CYS A 3 5.06 -41.51 -57.11
CA CYS A 3 4.35 -40.61 -56.21
C CYS A 3 5.17 -40.46 -54.93
N PHE A 4 5.89 -39.34 -54.85
CA PHE A 4 6.47 -38.80 -53.62
C PHE A 4 5.32 -38.09 -52.89
N LEU A 5 5.04 -38.46 -51.64
CA LEU A 5 4.21 -37.66 -50.74
C LEU A 5 5.09 -37.19 -49.60
N LEU A 6 5.23 -35.86 -49.51
CA LEU A 6 6.01 -35.15 -48.52
C LEU A 6 5.46 -35.36 -47.11
N LEU A 7 6.38 -35.63 -46.18
CA LEU A 7 6.18 -35.61 -44.75
C LEU A 7 6.28 -34.14 -44.26
N CYS A 8 5.18 -33.53 -43.85
CA CYS A 8 5.21 -32.25 -43.11
C CYS A 8 4.90 -32.55 -41.63
N TRP A 9 5.93 -32.54 -40.79
CA TRP A 9 5.79 -32.48 -39.34
C TRP A 9 5.49 -31.03 -38.94
N LEU A 10 4.25 -30.77 -38.53
CA LEU A 10 3.89 -29.54 -37.83
C LEU A 10 4.24 -29.72 -36.35
N LEU A 11 5.33 -29.07 -35.93
CA LEU A 11 5.61 -28.81 -34.51
C LEU A 11 4.55 -27.85 -33.97
N GLY A 12 3.63 -28.39 -33.17
CA GLY A 12 2.70 -27.58 -32.38
C GLY A 12 3.45 -26.84 -31.27
N CYS A 13 3.63 -25.54 -31.44
CA CYS A 13 3.94 -24.65 -30.33
C CYS A 13 2.68 -24.54 -29.47
N ALA A 14 2.70 -25.14 -28.28
CA ALA A 14 1.72 -24.85 -27.25
C ALA A 14 1.92 -23.39 -26.78
N PRO A 15 0.90 -22.53 -26.83
CA PRO A 15 1.01 -21.20 -26.23
C PRO A 15 1.08 -21.37 -24.71
N GLY A 16 2.22 -20.96 -24.13
CA GLY A 16 2.38 -20.87 -22.69
C GLY A 16 1.28 -20.01 -22.08
N MET A 17 0.69 -20.49 -20.99
CA MET A 17 -0.26 -19.74 -20.19
C MET A 17 0.41 -18.46 -19.68
N VAL A 18 0.12 -17.35 -20.35
CA VAL A 18 0.43 -16.02 -19.85
C VAL A 18 -0.59 -15.78 -18.74
N HIS A 19 -0.17 -15.83 -17.47
CA HIS A 19 -1.01 -15.33 -16.39
C HIS A 19 -1.30 -13.86 -16.69
N ALA A 20 -2.54 -13.56 -17.08
CA ALA A 20 -3.00 -12.20 -17.27
C ALA A 20 -2.89 -11.48 -15.92
N LEU A 21 -2.05 -10.45 -15.89
CA LEU A 21 -2.04 -9.50 -14.77
C LEU A 21 -3.46 -8.94 -14.63
N PRO A 22 -3.94 -8.68 -13.38
CA PRO A 22 -5.24 -8.06 -13.17
C PRO A 22 -5.35 -6.78 -14.01
N SER A 23 -6.43 -6.67 -14.80
CA SER A 23 -6.66 -5.51 -15.65
C SER A 23 -6.79 -4.26 -14.76
N VAL A 24 -5.95 -3.26 -15.04
CA VAL A 24 -6.03 -1.94 -14.38
C VAL A 24 -7.45 -1.40 -14.59
N PRO A 25 -8.17 -0.96 -13.54
CA PRO A 25 -9.51 -0.41 -13.71
C PRO A 25 -9.49 0.81 -14.64
N ASP A 26 -10.54 1.00 -15.43
CA ASP A 26 -10.73 2.26 -16.16
C ASP A 26 -10.69 3.45 -15.18
N ALA A 27 -10.14 4.59 -15.61
CA ALA A 27 -9.91 5.74 -14.72
C ALA A 27 -11.13 6.15 -13.85
N PRO A 28 -12.39 6.13 -14.35
CA PRO A 28 -13.56 6.40 -13.51
C PRO A 28 -13.83 5.32 -12.45
N ALA A 29 -13.58 4.04 -12.76
CA ALA A 29 -13.75 2.94 -11.81
C ALA A 29 -12.67 2.96 -10.73
N GLU A 30 -11.42 3.29 -11.11
CA GLU A 30 -10.34 3.49 -10.15
C GLU A 30 -10.67 4.65 -9.19
N ASP A 31 -11.22 5.75 -9.70
CA ASP A 31 -11.62 6.89 -8.87
C ASP A 31 -12.72 6.57 -7.89
N ALA A 32 -13.72 5.82 -8.32
CA ALA A 32 -14.80 5.36 -7.45
C ALA A 32 -14.24 4.49 -6.31
N LEU A 33 -13.32 3.56 -6.63
CA LEU A 33 -12.66 2.71 -5.64
C LEU A 33 -11.78 3.54 -4.67
N ASN A 34 -10.97 4.46 -5.20
CA ASN A 34 -10.14 5.34 -4.39
C ASN A 34 -11.01 6.18 -3.44
N LEU A 35 -12.08 6.81 -3.93
CA LEU A 35 -13.00 7.61 -3.12
C LEU A 35 -13.68 6.78 -2.03
N TYR A 36 -14.13 5.56 -2.37
CA TYR A 36 -14.69 4.63 -1.38
C TYR A 36 -13.70 4.36 -0.25
N CYS A 37 -12.46 4.01 -0.59
CA CYS A 37 -11.43 3.73 0.40
C CYS A 37 -10.98 4.96 1.19
N LEU A 38 -10.95 6.14 0.57
CA LEU A 38 -10.67 7.40 1.25
C LEU A 38 -11.76 7.73 2.28
N ARG A 39 -13.04 7.59 1.94
CA ARG A 39 -14.15 7.84 2.88
C ARG A 39 -14.17 6.86 4.06
N LEU A 40 -13.90 5.58 3.80
CA LEU A 40 -13.80 4.58 4.86
C LEU A 40 -12.63 4.86 5.81
N SER A 41 -11.50 5.31 5.25
CA SER A 41 -10.27 5.53 6.00
C SER A 41 -10.25 6.85 6.75
N TYR A 42 -10.86 7.87 6.14
CA TYR A 42 -10.85 9.25 6.59
C TYR A 42 -12.29 9.77 6.57
N PRO A 43 -13.04 9.64 7.68
CA PRO A 43 -14.42 10.13 7.76
C PRO A 43 -14.59 11.64 7.49
N ALA A 44 -13.49 12.40 7.52
CA ALA A 44 -13.47 13.79 7.12
C ALA A 44 -13.68 14.00 5.62
N VAL A 45 -13.46 13.00 4.75
CA VAL A 45 -13.67 13.12 3.30
C VAL A 45 -15.17 13.07 3.01
N SER A 46 -15.72 14.16 2.49
CA SER A 46 -17.17 14.30 2.25
C SER A 46 -17.54 14.09 0.79
N ALA A 47 -16.76 14.59 -0.17
CA ALA A 47 -17.09 14.51 -1.60
C ALA A 47 -15.85 14.51 -2.51
N LEU A 48 -16.08 14.20 -3.78
CA LEU A 48 -15.14 14.41 -4.88
C LEU A 48 -15.84 15.30 -5.90
N GLU A 49 -15.29 16.49 -6.13
CA GLU A 49 -15.81 17.47 -7.07
C GLU A 49 -14.88 17.61 -8.27
N ARG A 50 -15.45 17.99 -9.42
CA ARG A 50 -14.70 18.29 -10.64
C ARG A 50 -14.89 19.76 -10.97
N ASP A 51 -13.81 20.45 -11.35
CA ASP A 51 -13.90 21.81 -11.88
C ASP A 51 -14.06 21.83 -13.40
N GLY A 52 -14.29 23.03 -13.95
CA GLY A 52 -14.47 23.23 -15.40
C GLY A 52 -13.22 22.90 -16.23
N ASP A 53 -12.04 22.93 -15.62
CA ASP A 53 -10.75 22.65 -16.26
C ASP A 53 -10.36 21.16 -16.20
N GLY A 54 -11.23 20.33 -15.61
CA GLY A 54 -11.11 18.89 -15.54
C GLY A 54 -10.25 18.37 -14.39
N ALA A 55 -9.75 19.25 -13.51
CA ALA A 55 -9.16 18.84 -12.24
C ALA A 55 -10.24 18.40 -11.26
N GLN A 56 -9.85 17.56 -10.32
CA GLN A 56 -10.74 16.99 -9.31
C GLN A 56 -10.22 17.27 -7.91
N TRP A 57 -11.15 17.48 -6.99
CA TRP A 57 -10.89 17.97 -5.64
C TRP A 57 -11.62 17.11 -4.63
N LEU A 58 -10.89 16.55 -3.66
CA LEU A 58 -11.49 16.01 -2.45
C LEU A 58 -11.99 17.17 -1.60
N VAL A 59 -13.26 17.12 -1.22
CA VAL A 59 -13.86 18.05 -0.28
C VAL A 59 -13.87 17.38 1.08
N LEU A 60 -13.45 18.12 2.11
CA LEU A 60 -13.52 17.69 3.50
C LEU A 60 -14.79 18.23 4.16
N ALA A 61 -15.20 17.61 5.27
CA ALA A 61 -16.40 17.96 6.02
C ALA A 61 -16.37 19.40 6.58
N ASP A 62 -15.18 19.98 6.72
CA ASP A 62 -14.99 21.39 7.12
C ASP A 62 -14.88 22.36 5.94
N GLY A 63 -15.14 21.89 4.71
CA GLY A 63 -15.13 22.69 3.49
C GLY A 63 -13.77 22.86 2.83
N ARG A 64 -12.67 22.37 3.46
CA ARG A 64 -11.35 22.40 2.80
C ARG A 64 -11.35 21.52 1.55
N ARG A 65 -10.60 21.96 0.52
CA ARG A 65 -10.44 21.24 -0.75
C ARG A 65 -9.00 20.81 -0.92
N VAL A 66 -8.78 19.55 -1.29
CA VAL A 66 -7.45 18.95 -1.55
C VAL A 66 -7.44 18.42 -2.98
N LEU A 67 -6.39 18.74 -3.74
CA LEU A 67 -6.25 18.29 -5.12
C LEU A 67 -6.20 16.76 -5.19
N TYR A 68 -7.24 16.16 -5.79
CA TYR A 68 -7.35 14.73 -6.00
C TYR A 68 -6.60 14.30 -7.25
N SER A 69 -6.84 14.97 -8.37
CA SER A 69 -6.13 14.74 -9.63
C SER A 69 -6.08 16.01 -10.45
N ARG A 70 -4.92 16.28 -11.06
CA ARG A 70 -4.71 17.40 -11.96
C ARG A 70 -5.53 17.28 -13.26
N GLY A 71 -5.79 18.43 -13.87
CA GLY A 71 -6.29 18.51 -15.24
C GLY A 71 -5.20 18.12 -16.25
N ARG A 72 -5.59 17.84 -17.50
CA ARG A 72 -4.69 17.29 -18.53
C ARG A 72 -3.49 18.19 -18.90
N ALA A 73 -3.50 19.47 -18.55
CA ALA A 73 -2.47 20.44 -18.91
C ALA A 73 -1.42 20.72 -17.81
N GLU A 74 -1.59 20.16 -16.61
CA GLU A 74 -0.75 20.52 -15.46
C GLU A 74 0.27 19.42 -15.11
N LEU A 75 1.56 19.76 -15.20
CA LEU A 75 2.66 18.83 -14.91
C LEU A 75 2.98 18.75 -13.42
N GLN A 76 3.37 17.56 -12.97
CA GLN A 76 3.85 17.33 -11.60
C GLN A 76 5.33 17.71 -11.49
N ALA A 77 5.63 18.71 -10.66
CA ALA A 77 7.01 19.19 -10.48
C ALA A 77 7.87 18.31 -9.56
N ASP A 78 7.30 17.82 -8.45
CA ASP A 78 8.00 16.92 -7.51
C ASP A 78 7.43 15.49 -7.62
N PRO A 79 8.25 14.49 -7.98
CA PRO A 79 7.77 13.11 -8.14
C PRO A 79 7.34 12.44 -6.83
N TRP A 80 7.63 13.03 -5.67
CA TRP A 80 7.30 12.49 -4.34
C TRP A 80 6.19 13.26 -3.63
N ASN A 81 5.96 14.53 -3.98
CA ASN A 81 4.83 15.33 -3.52
C ASN A 81 3.77 15.39 -4.61
N VAL A 82 2.79 14.50 -4.49
CA VAL A 82 1.87 14.17 -5.58
C VAL A 82 0.42 14.49 -5.20
N ASP A 83 -0.50 14.48 -6.19
CA ASP A 83 -1.94 14.55 -5.86
C ASP A 83 -2.44 13.24 -5.24
N VAL A 84 -3.66 13.25 -4.69
CA VAL A 84 -4.15 12.08 -3.95
C VAL A 84 -4.29 10.85 -4.83
N ARG A 85 -4.79 10.97 -6.07
CA ARG A 85 -4.88 9.86 -7.01
C ARG A 85 -3.50 9.24 -7.24
N THR A 86 -2.49 10.05 -7.56
CA THR A 86 -1.14 9.55 -7.80
C THR A 86 -0.54 8.89 -6.55
N SER A 87 -0.86 9.39 -5.35
CA SER A 87 -0.41 8.77 -4.10
C SER A 87 -1.01 7.38 -3.81
N MET A 88 -2.06 7.00 -4.55
CA MET A 88 -2.77 5.72 -4.46
C MET A 88 -2.61 4.84 -5.71
N ALA A 89 -1.78 5.26 -6.67
CA ALA A 89 -1.66 4.58 -7.97
C ALA A 89 -0.89 3.25 -7.88
N ASP A 90 0.18 3.22 -7.09
CA ASP A 90 0.97 1.99 -6.90
C ASP A 90 0.18 0.98 -6.05
N LEU A 91 -0.08 -0.20 -6.59
CA LEU A 91 -0.75 -1.27 -5.87
C LEU A 91 0.14 -1.78 -4.73
N TYR A 92 -0.44 -1.86 -3.53
CA TYR A 92 0.25 -2.38 -2.36
C TYR A 92 -0.02 -3.90 -2.25
N PRO A 93 1.00 -4.77 -2.44
CA PRO A 93 0.81 -6.21 -2.24
C PRO A 93 0.65 -6.48 -0.75
N LEU A 94 -0.38 -7.25 -0.36
CA LEU A 94 -0.65 -7.60 1.04
C LEU A 94 0.12 -8.88 1.41
N GLU A 95 0.43 -9.08 2.68
CA GLU A 95 0.90 -10.40 3.13
C GLU A 95 -0.09 -11.50 2.71
N PRO A 96 0.43 -12.69 2.30
CA PRO A 96 1.85 -13.11 2.28
C PRO A 96 2.62 -12.73 1.00
N GLU A 97 2.01 -11.96 0.08
CA GLU A 97 2.61 -11.63 -1.21
C GLU A 97 3.73 -10.59 -1.06
N ARG A 98 4.94 -10.96 -1.52
CA ARG A 98 6.14 -10.09 -1.55
C ARG A 98 6.87 -10.21 -2.89
N PRO A 99 6.23 -9.86 -4.02
CA PRO A 99 6.92 -9.89 -5.31
C PRO A 99 8.15 -8.98 -5.28
N ALA A 100 9.13 -9.25 -6.13
CA ALA A 100 10.27 -8.35 -6.30
C ALA A 100 9.78 -6.97 -6.76
N THR A 101 10.17 -5.92 -6.04
CA THR A 101 9.73 -4.55 -6.33
C THR A 101 10.62 -3.93 -7.43
N PRO A 102 10.07 -3.60 -8.61
CA PRO A 102 10.85 -2.98 -9.70
C PRO A 102 11.45 -1.63 -9.31
N SER A 103 12.50 -1.21 -10.02
CA SER A 103 13.11 0.11 -9.81
C SER A 103 12.07 1.23 -9.94
N GLY A 104 12.09 2.18 -9.01
CA GLY A 104 11.14 3.29 -8.95
C GLY A 104 9.77 2.95 -8.35
N VAL A 105 9.49 1.68 -8.04
CA VAL A 105 8.21 1.27 -7.42
C VAL A 105 8.35 1.29 -5.90
N ALA A 106 7.48 2.05 -5.23
CA ALA A 106 7.45 2.16 -3.77
C ALA A 106 6.01 2.42 -3.30
N PRO A 107 5.17 1.37 -3.22
CA PRO A 107 3.75 1.53 -2.96
C PRO A 107 3.50 2.30 -1.66
N GLY A 108 2.82 3.44 -1.79
CA GLY A 108 2.52 4.37 -0.69
C GLY A 108 3.65 5.31 -0.26
N ARG A 109 4.85 5.25 -0.84
CA ARG A 109 5.93 6.20 -0.50
C ARG A 109 5.67 7.60 -1.08
N ARG A 110 5.09 7.67 -2.28
CA ARG A 110 4.58 8.93 -2.86
C ARG A 110 3.33 9.34 -2.09
N ARG A 111 3.20 10.62 -1.75
CA ARG A 111 2.13 11.11 -0.87
C ARG A 111 1.67 12.51 -1.22
N SER A 112 0.40 12.79 -0.92
CA SER A 112 -0.15 14.14 -0.96
C SER A 112 0.07 14.84 0.38
N TYR A 113 1.04 15.75 0.42
CA TYR A 113 1.27 16.57 1.61
C TYR A 113 0.10 17.51 1.91
N ALA A 114 -0.66 17.91 0.87
CA ALA A 114 -1.90 18.65 1.04
C ALA A 114 -2.96 17.84 1.80
N LEU A 115 -3.12 16.55 1.47
CA LEU A 115 -4.03 15.67 2.21
C LEU A 115 -3.54 15.46 3.65
N LEU A 116 -2.25 15.19 3.86
CA LEU A 116 -1.70 14.99 5.21
C LEU A 116 -1.85 16.24 6.08
N ALA A 117 -1.56 17.43 5.53
CA ALA A 117 -1.77 18.69 6.22
C ALA A 117 -3.25 18.91 6.57
N ALA A 118 -4.15 18.59 5.65
CA ALA A 118 -5.58 18.73 5.89
C ALA A 118 -6.09 17.77 6.98
N LEU A 119 -5.64 16.52 6.99
CA LEU A 119 -6.10 15.50 7.94
C LEU A 119 -5.46 15.62 9.33
N TYR A 120 -4.18 15.98 9.41
CA TYR A 120 -3.40 15.86 10.64
C TYR A 120 -2.86 17.18 11.18
N GLY A 121 -2.79 18.24 10.35
CA GLY A 121 -2.25 19.56 10.72
C GLY A 121 -1.16 20.04 9.75
N ALA A 122 -1.15 21.35 9.50
CA ALA A 122 -0.21 22.00 8.58
C ALA A 122 1.16 22.31 9.21
N ASP A 123 1.24 22.37 10.54
CA ASP A 123 2.46 22.66 11.29
C ASP A 123 2.65 21.76 12.52
N ALA A 124 3.81 21.91 13.17
CA ALA A 124 4.18 21.12 14.34
C ALA A 124 3.21 21.26 15.52
N GLY A 125 2.64 22.46 15.71
CA GLY A 125 1.70 22.76 16.77
C GLY A 125 0.33 22.13 16.51
N GLU A 126 -0.18 22.26 15.28
CA GLU A 126 -1.41 21.62 14.84
C GLU A 126 -1.33 20.09 14.95
N VAL A 127 -0.29 19.48 14.37
CA VAL A 127 -0.09 18.02 14.50
C VAL A 127 0.06 17.64 15.96
N GLY A 128 0.87 18.38 16.72
CA GLY A 128 1.14 18.12 18.14
C GLY A 128 -0.12 18.02 19.00
N ARG A 129 -1.13 18.86 18.73
CA ARG A 129 -2.44 18.83 19.43
C ARG A 129 -3.27 17.59 19.10
N GLY A 130 -3.09 17.00 17.92
CA GLY A 130 -3.80 15.81 17.47
C GLY A 130 -3.13 14.48 17.83
N LEU A 131 -1.99 14.50 18.54
CA LEU A 131 -1.24 13.30 18.91
C LEU A 131 -1.84 12.61 20.13
N HIS A 132 -1.90 11.29 20.06
CA HIS A 132 -2.26 10.40 21.14
C HIS A 132 -1.14 9.39 21.39
N THR A 133 -1.01 8.95 22.65
CA THR A 133 -0.11 7.85 23.00
C THR A 133 -0.83 6.51 22.86
N ALA A 134 -0.18 5.58 22.17
CA ALA A 134 -0.50 4.15 22.13
C ALA A 134 0.71 3.35 22.63
N LEU A 135 0.50 2.06 22.88
CA LEU A 135 1.54 1.17 23.36
C LEU A 135 1.94 0.18 22.27
N LEU A 136 3.24 -0.07 22.15
CA LEU A 136 3.82 -1.16 21.36
C LEU A 136 4.53 -2.10 22.33
N LEU A 137 3.86 -3.19 22.74
CA LEU A 137 4.37 -4.12 23.75
C LEU A 137 4.87 -3.40 25.03
N GLY A 138 4.05 -2.46 25.53
CA GLY A 138 4.34 -1.62 26.68
C GLY A 138 5.21 -0.38 26.41
N GLN A 139 5.80 -0.23 25.21
CA GLN A 139 6.58 0.96 24.84
C GLN A 139 5.66 2.09 24.36
N PRO A 140 5.74 3.30 24.93
CA PRO A 140 4.87 4.41 24.52
C PRO A 140 5.30 4.97 23.14
N VAL A 141 4.32 5.11 22.24
CA VAL A 141 4.50 5.72 20.92
C VAL A 141 3.46 6.81 20.72
N ARG A 142 3.91 8.03 20.39
CA ARG A 142 3.02 9.14 20.03
C ARG A 142 2.73 9.11 18.54
N MET A 143 1.45 9.11 18.19
CA MET A 143 0.95 9.06 16.82
C MET A 143 -0.31 9.92 16.66
N ALA A 144 -0.71 10.25 15.44
CA ALA A 144 -2.01 10.86 15.18
C ALA A 144 -3.13 9.96 15.71
N LYS A 145 -4.25 10.54 16.17
CA LYS A 145 -5.35 9.81 16.83
C LYS A 145 -5.76 8.51 16.12
N ALA A 146 -6.00 8.56 14.81
CA ALA A 146 -6.40 7.37 14.03
C ALA A 146 -5.32 6.28 14.01
N ALA A 147 -4.07 6.67 13.77
CA ALA A 147 -2.93 5.75 13.78
C ALA A 147 -2.67 5.15 15.18
N ALA A 148 -2.83 5.94 16.25
CA ALA A 148 -2.72 5.46 17.63
C ALA A 148 -3.82 4.42 17.96
N LEU A 149 -5.05 4.65 17.52
CA LEU A 149 -6.16 3.70 17.69
C LEU A 149 -5.91 2.41 16.90
N ALA A 150 -5.36 2.51 15.69
CA ALA A 150 -4.95 1.35 14.91
C ALA A 150 -3.81 0.58 15.61
N LEU A 151 -2.79 1.27 16.13
CA LEU A 151 -1.67 0.64 16.84
C LEU A 151 -2.14 -0.12 18.10
N ARG A 152 -3.16 0.37 18.81
CA ARG A 152 -3.79 -0.36 19.94
C ARG A 152 -4.38 -1.70 19.53
N LYS A 153 -4.83 -1.84 18.28
CA LYS A 153 -5.34 -3.11 17.73
C LYS A 153 -4.23 -4.00 17.21
N VAL A 154 -3.09 -3.43 16.81
CA VAL A 154 -1.87 -4.17 16.45
C VAL A 154 -1.22 -4.81 17.68
N GLU A 155 -1.22 -4.11 18.82
CA GLU A 155 -0.55 -4.53 20.05
C GLU A 155 -0.89 -5.97 20.51
N PRO A 156 -2.16 -6.39 20.64
CA PRO A 156 -2.47 -7.76 21.05
C PRO A 156 -2.05 -8.82 20.01
N LEU A 157 -2.05 -8.48 18.72
CA LEU A 157 -1.59 -9.38 17.65
C LEU A 157 -0.07 -9.61 17.73
N LEU A 158 0.68 -8.55 18.04
CA LEU A 158 2.12 -8.66 18.26
C LEU A 158 2.44 -9.38 19.56
N ALA A 159 1.66 -9.17 20.62
CA ALA A 159 1.83 -9.86 21.88
C ALA A 159 1.62 -11.38 21.70
N GLU A 160 0.62 -11.77 20.92
CA GLU A 160 0.39 -13.16 20.53
C GLU A 160 1.56 -13.72 19.72
N ALA A 161 1.98 -13.02 18.66
CA ALA A 161 3.09 -13.47 17.82
C ALA A 161 4.39 -13.64 18.62
N VAL A 162 4.67 -12.76 19.60
CA VAL A 162 5.83 -12.90 20.49
C VAL A 162 5.66 -14.05 21.48
N ARG A 163 4.44 -14.38 21.89
CA ARG A 163 4.18 -15.55 22.73
C ARG A 163 4.48 -16.85 21.98
N GLU A 164 4.07 -16.92 20.71
CA GLU A 164 4.33 -18.06 19.83
C GLU A 164 5.81 -18.15 19.42
N GLU A 165 6.42 -17.01 19.09
CA GLU A 165 7.83 -16.90 18.68
C GLU A 165 8.55 -15.80 19.48
N PRO A 166 9.12 -16.12 20.66
CA PRO A 166 9.79 -15.14 21.53
C PRO A 166 10.93 -14.36 20.87
N GLY A 167 11.55 -14.93 19.84
CA GLY A 167 12.60 -14.28 19.04
C GLY A 167 12.16 -12.98 18.37
N LEU A 168 10.86 -12.84 18.05
CA LEU A 168 10.30 -11.65 17.40
C LEU A 168 10.45 -10.38 18.23
N ARG A 169 10.55 -10.50 19.56
CA ARG A 169 10.72 -9.37 20.47
C ARG A 169 11.93 -8.50 20.09
N GLY A 170 12.98 -9.11 19.54
CA GLY A 170 14.17 -8.39 19.08
C GLY A 170 13.91 -7.41 17.92
N LEU A 171 12.84 -7.59 17.16
CA LEU A 171 12.44 -6.75 16.02
C LEU A 171 11.32 -5.76 16.36
N LEU A 172 10.84 -5.75 17.61
CA LEU A 172 9.67 -4.95 18.04
C LEU A 172 10.05 -3.88 19.08
N LYS A 173 11.30 -3.40 19.05
CA LYS A 173 11.70 -2.21 19.81
C LYS A 173 11.21 -0.97 19.06
N SER A 174 10.48 -0.08 19.72
CA SER A 174 10.16 1.21 19.12
C SER A 174 11.43 2.07 19.06
N ASP A 175 11.82 2.48 17.86
CA ASP A 175 12.94 3.40 17.61
C ASP A 175 12.47 4.73 16.98
N GLY A 176 11.15 4.92 16.84
CA GLY A 176 10.58 6.17 16.35
C GLY A 176 9.05 6.17 16.32
N GLY A 177 8.48 7.37 16.49
CA GLY A 177 7.06 7.70 16.34
C GLY A 177 6.94 9.12 15.77
N PHE A 178 6.09 9.98 16.34
CA PHE A 178 6.08 11.39 15.96
C PHE A 178 7.44 12.08 16.15
N LEU A 179 7.90 12.75 15.09
CA LEU A 179 9.03 13.67 15.11
C LEU A 179 8.88 14.69 13.97
N TRP A 180 8.71 15.97 14.32
CA TRP A 180 8.61 17.04 13.33
C TRP A 180 9.97 17.31 12.67
N ARG A 181 10.20 16.70 11.51
CA ARG A 181 11.46 16.82 10.76
C ARG A 181 11.25 16.67 9.26
N ARG A 182 12.22 17.15 8.49
CA ARG A 182 12.35 16.81 7.07
C ARG A 182 12.96 15.41 6.89
N VAL A 183 12.75 14.83 5.71
CA VAL A 183 13.44 13.61 5.29
C VAL A 183 14.94 13.92 5.09
N ALA A 184 15.82 12.98 5.45
CA ALA A 184 17.26 13.20 5.40
C ALA A 184 17.75 13.46 3.97
N GLY A 185 18.23 14.68 3.73
CA GLY A 185 18.71 15.15 2.42
C GLY A 185 17.60 15.63 1.49
N GLU A 186 16.37 15.87 1.99
CA GLU A 186 15.25 16.34 1.19
C GLU A 186 14.58 17.56 1.83
N GLN A 187 13.89 18.35 1.01
CA GLN A 187 13.12 19.51 1.48
C GLN A 187 11.71 19.13 1.97
N ARG A 188 11.29 17.87 1.84
CA ARG A 188 9.94 17.42 2.25
C ARG A 188 9.90 16.99 3.71
N LEU A 189 8.74 17.15 4.35
CA LEU A 189 8.51 16.61 5.69
C LEU A 189 8.51 15.08 5.67
N SER A 190 9.00 14.47 6.75
CA SER A 190 8.88 13.03 6.97
C SER A 190 7.44 12.67 7.32
N PRO A 191 6.93 11.46 6.98
CA PRO A 191 5.64 10.99 7.48
C PRO A 191 5.58 10.93 9.02
N HIS A 192 6.73 10.80 9.70
CA HIS A 192 6.82 10.96 11.15
C HIS A 192 6.36 12.33 11.65
N ALA A 193 6.49 13.38 10.82
CA ALA A 193 6.06 14.73 11.16
C ALA A 193 4.53 14.86 11.25
N TYR A 194 3.78 13.96 10.62
CA TYR A 194 2.32 13.91 10.71
C TYR A 194 1.82 12.91 11.75
N GLY A 195 2.73 12.24 12.48
CA GLY A 195 2.38 11.23 13.47
C GLY A 195 1.77 9.96 12.86
N VAL A 196 1.95 9.72 11.56
CA VAL A 196 1.40 8.53 10.88
C VAL A 196 2.43 7.42 10.70
N ALA A 197 3.68 7.63 11.08
CA ALA A 197 4.73 6.62 10.95
C ALA A 197 5.33 6.21 12.29
N LEU A 198 5.83 4.99 12.33
CA LEU A 198 6.68 4.47 13.40
C LEU A 198 7.81 3.61 12.82
N ASP A 199 8.93 3.57 13.53
CA ASP A 199 10.09 2.77 13.16
C ASP A 199 10.36 1.70 14.23
N LEU A 200 10.63 0.47 13.78
CA LEU A 200 10.92 -0.68 14.63
C LEU A 200 12.36 -1.16 14.48
N SER A 201 13.05 -1.34 15.61
CA SER A 201 14.40 -1.92 15.70
C SER A 201 15.34 -1.41 14.60
N ALA A 202 15.48 -0.10 14.47
CA ALA A 202 16.24 0.62 13.43
C ALA A 202 17.69 0.12 13.28
N ARG A 203 18.30 -0.36 14.36
CA ARG A 203 19.66 -0.93 14.35
C ARG A 203 19.75 -2.33 13.74
N ARG A 204 18.63 -3.04 13.67
CA ARG A 204 18.52 -4.41 13.13
C ARG A 204 17.89 -4.42 11.74
N ALA A 205 17.04 -3.44 11.46
CA ALA A 205 16.35 -3.32 10.19
C ALA A 205 17.23 -2.60 9.15
N PRO A 206 17.58 -3.26 8.02
CA PRO A 206 18.32 -2.64 6.94
C PRO A 206 17.54 -1.49 6.30
N TYR A 207 18.27 -0.43 5.98
CA TYR A 207 17.83 0.68 5.16
C TYR A 207 18.66 0.72 3.88
N TRP A 208 18.03 1.03 2.75
CA TRP A 208 18.68 0.94 1.45
C TRP A 208 19.99 1.73 1.38
N ARG A 209 20.09 2.92 1.98
CA ARG A 209 21.35 3.69 1.94
C ARG A 209 22.50 3.06 2.72
N TRP A 210 22.22 2.13 3.64
CA TRP A 210 23.22 1.49 4.50
C TRP A 210 23.71 0.14 3.98
N SER A 211 23.03 -0.44 2.99
CA SER A 211 23.37 -1.73 2.41
C SER A 211 23.46 -1.68 0.90
N ARG A 212 24.39 -2.45 0.33
CA ARG A 212 24.55 -2.58 -1.12
C ARG A 212 23.60 -3.61 -1.75
N LEU A 213 22.90 -4.41 -0.93
CA LEU A 213 21.99 -5.47 -1.42
C LEU A 213 20.71 -4.86 -1.98
N ARG A 214 20.34 -5.25 -3.21
CA ARG A 214 19.14 -4.84 -3.95
C ARG A 214 18.60 -6.03 -4.75
N PRO A 215 17.56 -6.75 -4.29
CA PRO A 215 16.85 -6.58 -3.02
C PRO A 215 17.69 -7.02 -1.82
N HIS A 216 17.28 -6.63 -0.61
CA HIS A 216 17.83 -7.20 0.62
C HIS A 216 17.11 -8.52 0.95
N PRO A 217 17.80 -9.62 1.34
CA PRO A 217 17.16 -10.89 1.70
C PRO A 217 16.07 -10.75 2.76
N MET A 218 16.28 -9.83 3.72
CA MET A 218 15.32 -9.50 4.76
C MET A 218 14.00 -8.89 4.25
N GLN A 219 13.92 -8.36 3.02
CA GLN A 219 12.61 -8.01 2.45
C GLN A 219 11.71 -9.24 2.31
N GLN A 220 12.29 -10.40 2.04
CA GLN A 220 11.58 -11.67 1.94
C GLN A 220 11.48 -12.39 3.29
N SER A 221 12.54 -12.35 4.11
CA SER A 221 12.57 -13.08 5.39
C SER A 221 12.05 -12.31 6.61
N TYR A 222 11.63 -11.04 6.48
CA TYR A 222 11.08 -10.30 7.62
C TYR A 222 9.83 -11.00 8.15
N PRO A 223 9.64 -11.13 9.49
CA PRO A 223 8.57 -11.96 10.04
C PRO A 223 7.17 -11.57 9.53
N PRO A 224 6.47 -12.46 8.80
CA PRO A 224 5.14 -12.18 8.27
C PRO A 224 4.11 -11.82 9.34
N ALA A 225 4.23 -12.39 10.54
CA ALA A 225 3.35 -12.09 11.67
C ALA A 225 3.39 -10.60 12.05
N ILE A 226 4.56 -9.96 12.00
CA ILE A 226 4.71 -8.52 12.28
C ILE A 226 4.01 -7.71 11.19
N VAL A 227 4.35 -7.97 9.92
CA VAL A 227 3.79 -7.21 8.78
C VAL A 227 2.28 -7.39 8.71
N THR A 228 1.78 -8.61 8.88
CA THR A 228 0.35 -8.94 8.89
C THR A 228 -0.38 -8.21 10.01
N ALA A 229 0.19 -8.15 11.22
CA ALA A 229 -0.42 -7.43 12.33
C ALA A 229 -0.63 -5.95 11.99
N PHE A 230 0.38 -5.30 11.41
CA PHE A 230 0.31 -3.90 10.97
C PHE A 230 -0.65 -3.69 9.79
N GLU A 231 -0.55 -4.49 8.74
CA GLU A 231 -1.45 -4.43 7.58
C GLU A 231 -2.90 -4.71 7.93
N SER A 232 -3.15 -5.55 8.95
CA SER A 232 -4.51 -5.81 9.45
C SER A 232 -5.19 -4.52 9.94
N GLN A 233 -4.41 -3.54 10.40
CA GLN A 233 -4.87 -2.27 10.98
C GLN A 233 -4.56 -1.04 10.12
N GLY A 234 -4.25 -1.20 8.83
CA GLY A 234 -4.13 -0.06 7.90
C GLY A 234 -2.72 0.52 7.79
N PHE A 235 -1.69 -0.16 8.31
CA PHE A 235 -0.31 0.24 8.11
C PHE A 235 0.31 -0.45 6.89
N ILE A 236 1.05 0.28 6.09
CA ILE A 236 1.93 -0.25 5.05
C ILE A 236 3.35 -0.43 5.60
N TRP A 237 4.15 -1.30 4.99
CA TRP A 237 5.52 -1.59 5.39
C TRP A 237 6.54 -1.15 4.33
N GLY A 238 7.57 -0.41 4.76
CA GLY A 238 8.64 0.10 3.89
C GLY A 238 9.55 -0.97 3.30
N GLY A 239 9.48 -2.21 3.78
CA GLY A 239 10.18 -3.35 3.19
C GLY A 239 9.66 -3.76 1.80
N LYS A 240 8.46 -3.30 1.40
CA LYS A 240 7.87 -3.57 0.07
C LYS A 240 8.27 -2.53 -0.99
N TRP A 241 9.11 -1.56 -0.65
CA TRP A 241 9.65 -0.58 -1.58
C TRP A 241 10.92 -1.08 -2.27
N HIS A 242 11.22 -0.56 -3.47
CA HIS A 242 12.49 -0.82 -4.14
C HIS A 242 13.66 -0.27 -3.31
N GLU A 243 13.61 1.03 -2.96
CA GLU A 243 14.48 1.59 -1.93
C GLU A 243 13.89 1.32 -0.54
N TYR A 244 14.09 0.08 -0.09
CA TYR A 244 13.50 -0.44 1.13
C TYR A 244 13.88 0.34 2.40
N ASP A 245 12.95 0.33 3.34
CA ASP A 245 13.08 0.89 4.68
C ASP A 245 12.42 -0.09 5.68
N LEU A 246 13.15 -1.11 6.14
CA LEU A 246 12.54 -2.27 6.80
C LEU A 246 12.04 -1.97 8.21
N MET A 247 12.56 -0.92 8.85
CA MET A 247 12.03 -0.46 10.14
C MET A 247 10.67 0.20 10.01
N HIS A 248 10.34 0.71 8.82
CA HIS A 248 9.33 1.73 8.65
C HIS A 248 7.93 1.15 8.45
N PHE A 249 6.99 1.61 9.27
CA PHE A 249 5.57 1.38 9.11
C PHE A 249 4.83 2.72 9.02
N GLU A 250 3.99 2.89 8.01
CA GLU A 250 3.23 4.12 7.76
C GLU A 250 1.73 3.82 7.75
N TYR A 251 0.94 4.56 8.53
CA TYR A 251 -0.51 4.43 8.57
C TYR A 251 -1.11 5.02 7.29
N ARG A 252 -1.48 4.14 6.36
CA ARG A 252 -2.05 4.42 5.03
C ARG A 252 -3.26 3.51 4.79
N PRO A 253 -4.32 3.62 5.64
CA PRO A 253 -5.48 2.74 5.59
C PRO A 253 -6.19 2.70 4.24
N GLU A 254 -6.13 3.79 3.45
CA GLU A 254 -6.76 3.87 2.14
C GLU A 254 -6.10 2.93 1.12
N LEU A 255 -4.78 2.73 1.23
CA LEU A 255 -4.04 1.79 0.37
C LEU A 255 -4.34 0.34 0.75
N ILE A 256 -4.41 0.06 2.05
CA ILE A 256 -4.79 -1.27 2.56
C ILE A 256 -6.23 -1.61 2.18
N CYS A 257 -7.16 -0.65 2.25
CA CYS A 257 -8.53 -0.82 1.77
C CYS A 257 -8.55 -1.19 0.28
N LYS A 258 -7.87 -0.41 -0.57
CA LYS A 258 -7.82 -0.64 -2.02
C LYS A 258 -7.24 -2.02 -2.33
N ALA A 259 -6.12 -2.38 -1.70
CA ALA A 259 -5.47 -3.66 -1.88
C ALA A 259 -6.38 -4.86 -1.50
N ARG A 260 -7.14 -4.75 -0.40
CA ARG A 260 -8.06 -5.82 0.04
C ARG A 260 -9.20 -6.03 -0.95
N ILE A 261 -9.77 -4.94 -1.48
CA ILE A 261 -10.87 -5.01 -2.45
C ILE A 261 -10.38 -5.64 -3.75
N LEU A 262 -9.25 -5.17 -4.29
CA LEU A 262 -8.68 -5.71 -5.53
C LEU A 262 -8.34 -7.20 -5.39
N ARG A 263 -7.69 -7.60 -4.29
CA ARG A 263 -7.41 -9.02 -4.01
C ARG A 263 -8.69 -9.86 -3.88
N GLY A 264 -9.76 -9.28 -3.32
CA GLY A 264 -11.07 -9.93 -3.25
C GLY A 264 -11.69 -10.14 -4.64
N LEU A 265 -11.64 -9.12 -5.50
CA LEU A 265 -12.12 -9.18 -6.88
C LEU A 265 -11.33 -10.21 -7.70
N GLU A 266 -10.01 -10.26 -7.56
CA GLU A 266 -9.15 -11.25 -8.22
C GLU A 266 -9.53 -12.69 -7.84
N LYS A 267 -9.75 -12.95 -6.55
CA LYS A 267 -10.17 -14.28 -6.06
C LYS A 267 -11.55 -14.68 -6.59
N MET A 268 -12.50 -13.74 -6.64
CA MET A 268 -13.85 -14.01 -7.19
C MET A 268 -13.78 -14.28 -8.69
N ASN A 269 -12.98 -13.53 -9.44
CA ASN A 269 -12.79 -13.76 -10.87
C ASN A 269 -12.16 -15.14 -11.12
N ALA A 270 -11.10 -15.50 -10.38
CA ALA A 270 -10.47 -16.81 -10.50
C ALA A 270 -11.46 -17.97 -10.22
N ALA A 271 -12.27 -17.86 -9.17
CA ALA A 271 -13.31 -18.85 -8.85
C ALA A 271 -14.41 -18.92 -9.93
N GLY A 272 -14.81 -17.79 -10.52
CA GLY A 272 -15.76 -17.73 -11.62
C GLY A 272 -15.28 -18.47 -12.87
N PHE A 273 -13.99 -18.37 -13.20
CA PHE A 273 -13.38 -19.12 -14.30
C PHE A 273 -13.33 -20.63 -14.03
N GLU A 274 -13.10 -21.07 -12.78
CA GLU A 274 -13.10 -22.49 -12.43
C GLU A 274 -14.50 -23.13 -12.54
N THR A 275 -15.56 -22.39 -12.21
CA THR A 275 -16.95 -22.90 -12.32
C THR A 275 -17.53 -22.90 -13.74
N GLY A 276 -16.96 -22.11 -14.66
CA GLY A 276 -17.41 -22.03 -16.06
C GLY A 276 -16.86 -23.12 -16.99
N GLY A 277 -15.92 -23.95 -16.52
CA GLY A 277 -15.31 -25.03 -17.30
C GLY A 277 -16.06 -26.36 -17.29
N ALA A 278 -17.17 -26.47 -16.57
CA ALA A 278 -18.00 -27.68 -16.47
C ALA A 278 -19.29 -27.56 -17.30
N THR A 279 -19.21 -27.19 -18.57
CA THR A 279 -20.31 -27.47 -19.50
C THR A 279 -20.18 -28.91 -19.96
N GLY A 280 -20.93 -29.80 -19.31
CA GLY A 280 -21.00 -31.21 -19.66
C GLY A 280 -21.40 -31.41 -21.12
N GLU A 281 -20.58 -32.17 -21.84
CA GLU A 281 -21.00 -32.86 -23.05
C GLU A 281 -22.18 -33.76 -22.70
N MET A 282 -23.38 -33.34 -23.07
CA MET A 282 -24.54 -34.22 -23.08
C MET A 282 -24.47 -35.05 -24.36
N GLU A 283 -23.85 -36.21 -24.24
CA GLU A 283 -23.82 -37.26 -25.27
C GLU A 283 -25.27 -37.68 -25.60
N PRO A 284 -25.68 -37.72 -26.88
CA PRO A 284 -27.02 -38.17 -27.24
C PRO A 284 -27.06 -39.71 -27.13
N ARG A 285 -27.92 -40.23 -26.26
CA ARG A 285 -28.26 -41.66 -26.23
C ARG A 285 -29.41 -41.98 -27.17
N PRO A 286 -29.43 -43.21 -27.74
CA PRO A 286 -30.14 -43.57 -28.97
C PRO A 286 -31.66 -43.58 -28.88
#